data_AF-A0A8S2GFB1-F1
#
_entry.id   AF-A0A8S2GFB1-F1
#
_cell.length_a   1.000
_cell.length_b   1.000
_cell.length_c   1.000
_cell.angle_alpha   90.00
_cell.angle_beta   90.00
_cell.angle_gamma   90.00
#
_symmetry.space_group_name_H-M   'P 1'
#
loop_
_entity.id
_entity.type
_entity.pdbx_description
1 polymer ?
#
loop_
_entity_poly.entity_id
_entity_poly.type
_entity_poly.pdbx_seq_one_letter_code
_entity_poly.pdbx_strand_id
1 'polypeptide(L)'
;MIDTGSTISAINAAYMRKINLRARIHPTTTSCRTANNGQLNVSGMMILPITINNIQMDVTTFIIEELCTDVLLGGDFCDKYNVNISYGEKYLTIKTKHLRTGVKFLQHTNTQQVFNVKAMNNIVIPPLSSKIVHATTPSPPMSAIFTPSSTSIKTIPKGTNFGFEHFHSNEE
;
A
#
# COMPACT_ATOMS: atom_id res chain seq x y z
N MET A 1 6.21 -9.06 -0.92
CA MET A 1 5.57 -8.58 0.32
C MET A 1 4.69 -9.69 0.88
N ILE A 2 4.69 -9.91 2.20
CA ILE A 2 3.68 -10.75 2.88
C ILE A 2 2.58 -9.82 3.37
N ASP A 3 1.31 -10.11 3.04
CA ASP A 3 0.17 -9.28 3.40
C ASP A 3 -1.00 -10.14 3.89
N THR A 4 -1.18 -10.22 5.21
CA THR A 4 -2.29 -10.97 5.83
C THR A 4 -3.65 -10.28 5.68
N GLY A 5 -3.68 -9.02 5.22
CA GLY A 5 -4.92 -8.29 4.92
C GLY A 5 -5.48 -8.58 3.52
N SER A 6 -4.69 -9.25 2.66
CA SER A 6 -5.14 -9.70 1.34
C SER A 6 -5.58 -11.16 1.39
N THR A 7 -6.69 -11.49 0.75
CA THR A 7 -7.14 -12.88 0.58
C THR A 7 -6.30 -13.65 -0.44
N ILE A 8 -5.78 -12.95 -1.46
CA ILE A 8 -5.12 -13.57 -2.61
C ILE A 8 -3.66 -13.14 -2.74
N SER A 9 -2.87 -14.00 -3.37
CA SER A 9 -1.53 -13.68 -3.84
C SER A 9 -1.56 -13.11 -5.25
N ALA A 10 -0.69 -12.13 -5.52
CA ALA A 10 -0.65 -11.40 -6.78
C ALA A 10 0.78 -11.07 -7.22
N ILE A 11 0.96 -10.89 -8.52
CA ILE A 11 2.21 -10.45 -9.14
C ILE A 11 1.93 -9.23 -10.03
N ASN A 12 2.83 -8.24 -9.99
CA ASN A 12 2.76 -7.10 -10.88
C ASN A 12 3.07 -7.53 -12.33
N ALA A 13 2.22 -7.15 -13.28
CA ALA A 13 2.36 -7.53 -14.69
C ALA A 13 3.69 -7.04 -15.31
N ALA A 14 4.13 -5.82 -14.98
CA ALA A 14 5.41 -5.30 -15.45
C ALA A 14 6.60 -6.08 -14.85
N TYR A 15 6.52 -6.44 -13.57
CA TYR A 15 7.56 -7.26 -12.94
C TYR A 15 7.62 -8.67 -13.54
N MET A 16 6.46 -9.30 -13.79
CA MET A 16 6.37 -10.60 -14.46
C MET A 16 7.05 -10.59 -15.83
N ARG A 17 6.82 -9.54 -16.64
CA ARG A 17 7.50 -9.34 -17.92
C ARG A 17 9.02 -9.17 -17.75
N LYS A 18 9.45 -8.41 -16.73
CA LYS A 18 10.87 -8.14 -16.44
C LYS A 18 11.66 -9.41 -16.10
N ILE A 19 11.10 -10.30 -15.29
CA ILE A 19 11.76 -11.56 -14.93
C ILE A 19 11.70 -12.60 -16.05
N ASN A 20 11.08 -12.27 -17.20
CA ASN A 20 10.94 -13.09 -18.40
C ASN A 20 10.47 -14.52 -18.06
N LEU A 21 9.51 -14.62 -17.14
CA LEU A 21 9.03 -15.92 -16.70
C LEU A 21 8.25 -16.56 -17.87
N ARG A 22 8.76 -17.67 -18.40
CA ARG A 22 8.05 -18.50 -19.38
C ARG A 22 6.98 -19.36 -18.69
N ALA A 23 6.09 -18.71 -17.94
CA ALA A 23 4.98 -19.39 -17.29
C ALA A 23 3.74 -19.36 -18.17
N ARG A 24 2.93 -20.41 -18.05
CA ARG A 24 1.63 -20.48 -18.68
C ARG A 24 0.68 -19.54 -17.93
N ILE A 25 0.19 -18.52 -18.61
CA ILE A 25 -0.87 -17.66 -18.12
C ILE A 25 -2.21 -18.33 -18.40
N HIS A 26 -3.06 -18.41 -17.39
CA HIS A 26 -4.40 -18.94 -17.47
C HIS A 26 -5.41 -17.78 -17.41
N PRO A 27 -6.46 -17.80 -18.24
CA PRO A 27 -7.54 -16.84 -18.13
C PRO A 27 -8.25 -17.01 -16.78
N THR A 28 -8.80 -15.91 -16.26
CA THR A 28 -9.55 -15.89 -15.01
C THR A 28 -10.70 -14.90 -15.08
N THR A 29 -11.80 -15.20 -14.40
CA THR A 29 -12.94 -14.30 -14.21
C THR A 29 -12.92 -13.64 -12.83
N THR A 30 -11.89 -13.90 -12.03
CA THR A 30 -11.74 -13.33 -10.68
C THR A 30 -11.60 -11.82 -10.76
N SER A 31 -12.47 -11.11 -10.04
CA SER A 31 -12.31 -9.67 -9.80
C SER A 31 -11.63 -9.44 -8.46
N CYS A 32 -10.67 -8.52 -8.43
CA CYS A 32 -9.95 -8.14 -7.21
C CYS A 32 -10.33 -6.73 -6.81
N ARG A 33 -10.52 -6.50 -5.51
CA ARG A 33 -10.80 -5.18 -4.94
C ARG A 33 -9.80 -4.85 -3.86
N THR A 34 -9.43 -3.58 -3.78
CA THR A 34 -8.64 -3.00 -2.69
C THR A 34 -9.51 -2.78 -1.45
N ALA A 35 -8.88 -2.48 -0.32
CA ALA A 35 -9.57 -2.20 0.94
C ALA A 35 -10.53 -0.98 0.86
N ASN A 36 -10.27 -0.02 -0.03
CA ASN A 36 -11.16 1.12 -0.30
C ASN A 36 -12.19 0.83 -1.42
N ASN A 37 -12.41 -0.45 -1.74
CA ASN A 37 -13.35 -0.93 -2.76
C ASN A 37 -12.99 -0.56 -4.21
N GLY A 38 -11.80 -0.01 -4.44
CA GLY A 38 -11.24 0.21 -5.77
C GLY A 38 -11.05 -1.11 -6.52
N GLN A 39 -11.32 -1.11 -7.82
CA GLN A 39 -11.19 -2.31 -8.64
C GLN A 39 -9.78 -2.42 -9.20
N LEU A 40 -9.18 -3.61 -9.08
CA LEU A 40 -7.89 -3.92 -9.69
C LEU A 40 -8.10 -4.59 -11.04
N ASN A 41 -7.29 -4.20 -12.02
CA ASN A 41 -7.28 -4.84 -13.33
C ASN A 41 -6.49 -6.16 -13.26
N VAL A 42 -7.17 -7.28 -13.48
CA VAL A 42 -6.61 -8.64 -13.45
C VAL A 42 -6.49 -9.16 -14.88
N SER A 43 -5.27 -9.39 -15.36
CA SER A 43 -5.01 -9.84 -16.73
C SER A 43 -4.86 -11.36 -16.87
N GLY A 44 -4.84 -12.09 -15.75
CA GLY A 44 -4.79 -13.54 -15.74
C GLY A 44 -4.39 -14.11 -14.38
N MET A 45 -4.15 -15.41 -14.34
CA MET A 45 -3.54 -16.08 -13.19
C MET A 45 -2.44 -17.05 -13.66
N MET A 46 -1.51 -17.37 -12.77
CA MET A 46 -0.43 -18.30 -13.05
C MET A 46 0.02 -19.04 -11.79
N ILE A 47 0.76 -20.12 -11.96
CA ILE A 47 1.52 -20.74 -10.88
C ILE A 47 2.92 -20.13 -10.91
N LEU A 48 3.25 -19.36 -9.88
CA LEU A 48 4.53 -18.72 -9.69
C LEU A 48 5.41 -19.61 -8.79
N PRO A 49 6.52 -20.17 -9.31
CA PRO A 49 7.52 -20.82 -8.48
C PRO A 49 8.28 -19.75 -7.67
N ILE A 50 8.28 -19.90 -6.34
CA ILE A 50 8.97 -19.03 -5.41
C ILE A 50 9.92 -19.87 -4.57
N THR A 51 11.17 -19.44 -4.49
CA THR A 51 12.16 -20.01 -3.57
C THR A 51 12.44 -19.03 -2.45
N ILE A 52 12.20 -19.46 -1.21
CA ILE A 52 12.57 -18.71 0.00
C ILE A 52 13.58 -19.56 0.77
N ASN A 53 14.81 -19.04 0.87
CA ASN A 53 15.98 -19.78 1.36
C ASN A 53 16.13 -21.11 0.60
N ASN A 54 15.94 -22.25 1.29
CA ASN A 54 16.06 -23.61 0.77
C ASN A 54 14.70 -24.27 0.49
N ILE A 55 13.60 -23.52 0.50
CA ILE A 55 12.26 -24.05 0.27
C ILE A 55 11.73 -23.51 -1.06
N GLN A 56 11.43 -24.42 -1.97
CA GLN A 56 10.71 -24.11 -3.20
C GLN A 56 9.20 -24.32 -3.01
N MET A 57 8.41 -23.40 -3.53
CA MET A 57 6.96 -23.33 -3.36
C MET A 57 6.30 -22.92 -4.66
N ASP A 58 5.13 -23.47 -4.94
CA ASP A 58 4.29 -23.11 -6.08
C ASP A 58 3.09 -22.31 -5.58
N VAL A 59 3.03 -21.03 -5.94
CA VAL A 59 2.01 -20.10 -5.48
C VAL A 59 1.09 -19.74 -6.64
N THR A 60 -0.22 -19.93 -6.48
CA THR A 60 -1.18 -19.39 -7.44
C THR A 60 -1.22 -17.88 -7.27
N THR A 61 -0.89 -17.13 -8.32
CA THR A 61 -0.88 -15.66 -8.29
C THR A 61 -1.76 -15.09 -9.38
N PHE A 62 -2.48 -14.01 -9.04
CA PHE A 62 -3.20 -13.19 -10.00
C PHE A 62 -2.26 -12.14 -10.59
N ILE A 63 -2.34 -11.93 -11.90
CA ILE A 63 -1.53 -10.93 -12.60
C ILE A 63 -2.30 -9.61 -12.55
N ILE A 64 -1.72 -8.61 -11.90
CA ILE A 64 -2.34 -7.30 -11.67
C ILE A 64 -1.47 -6.21 -12.30
N GLU A 65 -2.08 -5.33 -13.09
CA GLU A 65 -1.32 -4.27 -13.81
C GLU A 65 -0.76 -3.21 -12.84
N GLU A 66 -1.56 -2.78 -11.86
CA GLU A 66 -1.25 -1.63 -10.97
C GLU A 66 -0.94 -2.07 -9.53
N LEU A 67 -0.23 -3.20 -9.36
CA LEU A 67 0.17 -3.66 -8.03
C LEU A 67 1.33 -2.80 -7.50
N CYS A 68 1.21 -2.27 -6.28
CA CYS A 68 2.21 -1.39 -5.64
C CYS A 68 3.52 -2.09 -5.23
N THR A 69 3.60 -3.40 -5.40
CA THR A 69 4.78 -4.24 -5.12
C THR A 69 4.97 -5.23 -6.26
N ASP A 70 6.17 -5.77 -6.41
CA ASP A 70 6.48 -6.78 -7.42
C ASP A 70 5.65 -8.06 -7.24
N VAL A 71 5.56 -8.54 -5.99
CA VAL A 71 4.80 -9.73 -5.61
C VAL A 71 4.18 -9.51 -4.24
N LEU A 72 2.88 -9.79 -4.13
CA LEU A 72 2.12 -9.81 -2.89
C LEU A 72 1.73 -11.27 -2.58
N LEU A 73 2.06 -11.73 -1.38
CA LEU A 73 1.69 -13.06 -0.88
C LEU A 73 0.62 -12.89 0.20
N GLY A 74 -0.59 -13.32 -0.12
CA GLY A 74 -1.79 -13.12 0.69
C GLY A 74 -2.06 -14.24 1.70
N GLY A 75 -3.28 -14.25 2.22
CA GLY A 75 -3.82 -15.26 3.12
C GLY A 75 -3.78 -16.66 2.50
N ASP A 76 -4.09 -16.80 1.22
CA ASP A 76 -3.96 -18.05 0.46
C ASP A 76 -2.56 -18.68 0.55
N PHE A 77 -1.51 -17.88 0.45
CA PHE A 77 -0.13 -18.32 0.65
C PHE A 77 0.14 -18.63 2.12
N CYS A 78 -0.31 -17.76 3.02
CA CYS A 78 -0.08 -17.91 4.46
C CYS A 78 -0.68 -19.20 5.01
N ASP A 79 -1.91 -19.53 4.61
CA ASP A 79 -2.63 -20.72 5.01
C ASP A 79 -1.98 -21.98 4.41
N LYS A 80 -1.68 -21.95 3.11
CA LYS A 80 -1.06 -23.09 2.41
C LYS A 80 0.29 -23.49 3.00
N TYR A 81 1.09 -22.52 3.42
CA TYR A 81 2.45 -22.73 3.91
C TYR A 81 2.63 -22.46 5.41
N ASN A 82 1.52 -22.45 6.16
CA ASN A 82 1.45 -22.27 7.61
C ASN A 82 2.42 -21.19 8.10
N VAL A 83 2.29 -20.01 7.51
CA VAL A 83 3.15 -18.86 7.81
C VAL A 83 2.88 -18.37 9.22
N ASN A 84 3.93 -18.23 10.01
CA ASN A 84 3.86 -17.66 11.35
C ASN A 84 4.70 -16.39 11.40
N ILE A 85 4.12 -15.29 11.85
CA ILE A 85 4.75 -13.96 11.90
C ILE A 85 4.99 -13.61 13.38
N SER A 86 6.27 -13.57 13.79
CA SER A 86 6.67 -13.17 15.14
C SER A 86 7.14 -11.71 15.13
N TYR A 87 6.26 -10.80 15.55
CA TYR A 87 6.60 -9.38 15.66
C TYR A 87 7.58 -9.06 16.77
N GLY A 88 7.56 -9.84 17.86
CA GLY A 88 8.50 -9.69 18.98
C GLY A 88 9.92 -10.03 18.55
N GLU A 89 10.07 -11.15 17.86
CA GLU A 89 11.38 -11.65 17.44
C GLU A 89 11.81 -11.17 16.04
N LYS A 90 10.96 -10.37 15.37
CA LYS A 90 11.21 -9.76 14.05
C LYS A 90 11.57 -10.79 12.96
N TYR A 91 10.86 -11.91 12.93
CA TYR A 91 10.99 -12.89 11.86
C TYR A 91 9.63 -13.53 11.52
N LEU A 92 9.58 -14.18 10.36
CA LEU A 92 8.50 -15.09 9.99
C LEU A 92 9.05 -16.49 9.72
N THR A 93 8.24 -17.52 9.94
CA THR A 93 8.56 -18.88 9.50
C THR A 93 7.58 -19.37 8.46
N ILE A 94 8.11 -20.11 7.51
CA ILE A 94 7.35 -20.80 6.47
C ILE A 94 7.57 -22.29 6.65
N LYS A 95 6.51 -23.08 6.52
CA LYS A 95 6.54 -24.53 6.72
C LYS A 95 5.89 -25.24 5.54
N THR A 96 6.59 -26.21 4.98
CA THR A 96 6.02 -27.23 4.08
C THR A 96 5.89 -28.56 4.82
N LYS A 97 5.44 -29.61 4.13
CA LYS A 97 5.36 -30.96 4.72
C LYS A 97 6.71 -31.47 5.25
N HIS A 98 7.82 -31.05 4.65
CA HIS A 98 9.14 -31.62 4.92
C HIS A 98 10.17 -30.60 5.43
N LEU A 99 9.95 -29.31 5.21
CA LEU A 99 10.93 -28.27 5.51
C LEU A 99 10.31 -27.13 6.31
N ARG A 100 11.16 -26.47 7.10
CA ARG A 100 10.85 -25.21 7.78
C ARG A 100 11.99 -24.24 7.53
N THR A 101 11.65 -23.00 7.25
CA THR A 101 12.64 -21.92 7.12
C THR A 101 12.15 -20.65 7.80
N GLY A 102 13.10 -19.80 8.19
CA GLY A 102 12.86 -18.52 8.83
C GLY A 102 13.39 -17.36 7.98
N VAL A 103 12.63 -16.28 7.90
CA VAL A 103 13.03 -15.04 7.23
C VAL A 103 12.97 -13.91 8.25
N LYS A 104 14.11 -13.26 8.50
CA LYS A 104 14.15 -12.06 9.35
C LYS A 104 13.49 -10.89 8.63
N PHE A 105 12.80 -10.03 9.37
CA PHE A 105 12.26 -8.81 8.80
C PHE A 105 13.42 -7.93 8.33
N LEU A 106 13.30 -7.42 7.10
CA LEU A 106 14.19 -6.38 6.63
C LEU A 106 13.90 -5.12 7.41
N GLN A 107 14.80 -4.79 8.34
CA GLN A 107 14.83 -3.45 8.90
C GLN A 107 15.31 -2.54 7.78
N HIS A 108 14.39 -1.79 7.20
CA HIS A 108 14.80 -0.67 6.36
C HIS A 108 15.57 0.26 7.29
N THR A 109 16.88 0.41 7.05
CA THR A 109 17.65 1.45 7.68
C THR A 109 16.95 2.74 7.30
N ASN A 110 16.33 3.36 8.30
CA ASN A 110 15.56 4.56 8.11
C ASN A 110 16.54 5.69 7.79
N THR A 111 16.97 5.80 6.53
CA THR A 111 17.36 7.08 5.95
C THR A 111 16.08 7.84 5.56
N GLN A 112 15.04 7.78 6.41
CA GLN A 112 13.88 8.64 6.29
C GLN A 112 14.36 10.07 6.47
N GLN A 113 14.62 10.72 5.34
CA GLN A 113 14.77 12.15 5.30
C GLN A 113 13.40 12.72 5.70
N VAL A 114 13.34 13.23 6.92
CA VAL A 114 12.19 13.96 7.41
C VAL A 114 12.30 15.37 6.86
N PHE A 115 11.33 15.76 6.05
CA PHE A 115 11.21 17.13 5.56
C PHE A 115 10.12 17.84 6.33
N ASN A 116 10.45 19.02 6.85
CA ASN A 116 9.44 19.92 7.36
C ASN A 116 8.69 20.53 6.19
N VAL A 117 7.39 20.24 6.11
CA VAL A 117 6.48 20.77 5.09
C VAL A 117 5.64 21.86 5.72
N LYS A 118 5.57 23.03 5.07
CA LYS A 118 4.77 24.16 5.56
C LYS A 118 3.66 24.47 4.57
N ALA A 119 2.42 24.58 5.05
CA ALA A 119 1.33 25.07 4.23
C ALA A 119 1.64 26.48 3.74
N MET A 120 1.38 26.76 2.45
CA MET A 120 1.63 28.08 1.88
C MET A 120 0.71 29.15 2.46
N ASN A 121 -0.50 28.73 2.89
CA ASN A 121 -1.54 29.59 3.42
C ASN A 121 -2.10 29.03 4.73
N ASN A 122 -2.82 29.87 5.49
CA ASN A 122 -3.68 29.40 6.58
C ASN A 122 -4.88 28.67 5.99
N ILE A 123 -5.21 27.49 6.52
CA ILE A 123 -6.25 26.62 5.97
C ILE A 123 -7.19 26.19 7.08
N VAL A 124 -8.49 26.31 6.81
CA VAL A 124 -9.55 25.73 7.63
C VAL A 124 -10.08 24.50 6.88
N ILE A 125 -10.06 23.35 7.56
CA ILE A 125 -10.65 22.10 7.08
C ILE A 125 -11.87 21.81 7.94
N PRO A 126 -13.09 21.93 7.40
CA PRO A 126 -14.31 21.59 8.13
C PRO A 126 -14.31 20.13 8.64
N PRO A 127 -15.04 19.83 9.72
CA PRO A 127 -15.25 18.45 10.14
C PRO A 127 -15.78 17.59 9.00
N LEU A 128 -15.29 16.35 8.91
CA LEU A 128 -15.71 15.36 7.90
C LEU A 128 -15.51 15.81 6.44
N SER A 129 -14.51 16.67 6.19
CA SER A 129 -14.17 17.15 4.84
C SER A 129 -12.70 16.87 4.49
N SER A 130 -12.40 16.92 3.19
CA SER A 130 -11.04 16.86 2.66
C SER A 130 -10.74 18.08 1.78
N LYS A 131 -9.48 18.51 1.76
CA LYS A 131 -9.02 19.65 0.96
C LYS A 131 -7.60 19.41 0.46
N ILE A 132 -7.33 19.76 -0.79
CA ILE A 132 -5.97 19.80 -1.33
C ILE A 132 -5.26 21.01 -0.75
N VAL A 133 -4.10 20.78 -0.12
CA VAL A 133 -3.27 21.81 0.52
C VAL A 133 -1.99 21.97 -0.28
N HIS A 134 -1.75 23.18 -0.79
CA HIS A 134 -0.45 23.54 -1.35
C HIS A 134 0.55 23.80 -0.22
N ALA A 135 1.73 23.20 -0.33
CA ALA A 135 2.77 23.29 0.68
C ALA A 135 4.14 23.46 0.06
N THR A 136 5.06 24.08 0.80
CA THR A 136 6.47 24.22 0.43
C THR A 136 7.31 23.17 1.14
N THR A 137 8.27 22.62 0.42
CA THR A 137 9.24 21.64 0.91
C THR A 137 10.59 21.88 0.22
N PRO A 138 11.72 21.67 0.90
CA PRO A 138 13.03 21.67 0.25
C PRO A 138 13.28 20.41 -0.58
N SER A 139 12.39 19.41 -0.52
CA SER A 139 12.49 18.15 -1.26
C SER A 139 11.86 18.24 -2.67
N PRO A 140 12.36 17.51 -3.68
CA PRO A 140 11.65 17.32 -4.94
C PRO A 140 10.25 16.69 -4.75
N PRO A 141 9.34 16.83 -5.73
CA PRO A 141 7.99 16.26 -5.66
C PRO A 141 8.03 14.74 -5.41
N MET A 142 7.43 14.29 -4.31
CA MET A 142 7.40 12.88 -3.91
C MET A 142 6.15 12.57 -3.08
N SER A 143 5.70 11.31 -3.11
CA SER A 143 4.71 10.79 -2.16
C SER A 143 5.37 10.53 -0.81
N ALA A 144 4.78 11.03 0.27
CA ALA A 144 5.32 10.89 1.62
C ALA A 144 4.22 10.60 2.65
N ILE A 145 4.60 9.98 3.76
CA ILE A 145 3.71 9.83 4.92
C ILE A 145 3.61 11.18 5.62
N PHE A 146 2.41 11.75 5.67
CA PHE A 146 2.16 12.99 6.37
C PHE A 146 1.79 12.72 7.83
N THR A 147 2.50 13.38 8.74
CA THR A 147 2.12 13.43 10.16
C THR A 147 1.96 14.91 10.54
N PRO A 148 0.75 15.39 10.90
CA PRO A 148 0.57 16.77 11.30
C PRO A 148 1.33 17.04 12.61
N SER A 149 2.11 18.11 12.67
CA SER A 149 2.67 18.57 13.94
C SER A 149 1.56 19.20 14.78
N SER A 150 1.44 18.76 16.03
CA SER A 150 0.40 19.18 16.97
C SER A 150 0.47 20.66 17.36
N THR A 151 1.53 21.37 16.97
CA THR A 151 1.85 22.72 17.44
C THR A 151 0.95 23.82 16.87
N SER A 152 0.11 23.55 15.86
CA SER A 152 -0.67 24.59 15.17
C SER A 152 -2.13 24.25 14.85
N ILE A 153 -2.66 23.11 15.32
CA ILE A 153 -4.09 22.81 15.14
C ILE A 153 -4.88 23.60 16.19
N LYS A 154 -5.30 24.82 15.84
CA LYS A 154 -6.32 25.54 16.61
C LYS A 154 -7.68 24.98 16.24
N THR A 155 -8.21 24.10 17.07
CA THR A 155 -9.62 23.70 17.01
C THR A 155 -10.46 24.93 17.36
N ILE A 156 -11.15 25.50 16.37
CA ILE A 156 -12.13 26.56 16.64
C ILE A 156 -13.39 25.88 17.21
N PRO A 157 -13.86 26.24 18.42
CA PRO A 157 -15.06 25.65 19.00
C PRO A 157 -16.29 25.88 18.11
N LYS A 158 -17.20 24.91 18.07
CA LYS A 158 -18.53 25.09 17.45
C LYS A 158 -19.22 26.31 18.11
N GLY A 159 -19.47 27.38 17.36
CA GLY A 159 -20.27 28.51 17.82
C GLY A 159 -19.80 29.91 17.42
N THR A 160 -18.62 30.08 16.82
CA THR A 160 -18.21 31.40 16.30
C THR A 160 -18.85 31.68 14.95
N ASN A 161 -19.93 32.47 14.97
CA ASN A 161 -20.51 33.08 13.78
C ASN A 161 -19.50 34.05 13.15
N PHE A 162 -19.06 33.78 11.93
CA PHE A 162 -18.50 34.80 11.04
C PHE A 162 -19.57 35.16 10.01
N GLY A 163 -19.88 36.44 9.91
CA GLY A 163 -20.89 36.99 9.00
C GLY A 163 -20.61 36.61 7.55
N PHE A 164 -21.66 36.22 6.84
CA PHE A 164 -21.63 36.07 5.39
C PHE A 164 -21.62 37.46 4.77
N GLU A 165 -20.51 37.88 4.17
CA GLU A 165 -20.55 38.94 3.16
C GLU A 165 -21.02 38.33 1.83
N HIS A 166 -22.14 38.85 1.35
CA HIS A 166 -22.70 38.58 0.03
C HIS A 166 -21.68 38.94 -1.06
N PHE A 167 -21.32 37.96 -1.90
CA PHE A 167 -20.70 38.26 -3.19
C PHE A 167 -21.82 38.49 -4.22
N HIS A 168 -21.92 39.73 -4.71
CA HIS A 168 -22.63 40.05 -5.93
C HIS A 168 -21.92 39.41 -7.12
N SER A 169 -22.69 38.71 -7.95
CA SER A 169 -22.33 38.32 -9.31
C SER A 169 -22.32 39.56 -10.19
N ASN A 170 -21.18 39.90 -10.80
CA ASN A 170 -21.17 40.72 -12.00
C ASN A 170 -20.97 39.80 -13.19
N GLU A 171 -22.03 39.64 -13.97
CA GLU A 171 -21.97 39.31 -15.39
C GLU A 171 -21.48 40.55 -16.15
N GLU A 172 -20.45 40.39 -16.97
CA GLU A 172 -20.36 40.83 -18.38
C GLU A 172 -19.14 40.19 -19.04
#